data_AF-F0IW54-F1
#
_entry.id   AF-F0IW54-F1
#
_cell.length_a   1.000
_cell.length_b   1.000
_cell.length_c   1.000
_cell.angle_alpha   90.00
_cell.angle_beta   90.00
_cell.angle_gamma   90.00
#
_symmetry.space_group_name_H-M   'P 1'
#
loop_
_entity.id
_entity.type
_entity.pdbx_description
1 polymer ?
#
loop_
_entity_poly.entity_id
_entity_poly.type
_entity_poly.pdbx_seq_one_letter_code
_entity_poly.pdbx_strand_id
1 'polypeptide(L)' 'MIDINFANPAFFISGGKEAETIHDWHRRLAQKNARSECAYYPDKGHAWLFSDVDTHIQLLRYFFQNAAFPEKLKGF' A
#
# COMPACT_ATOMS: atom_id res chain seq x y z
N MET A 1 -18.49 20.67 -10.28
CA MET A 1 -17.71 19.42 -10.36
C MET A 1 -16.41 19.72 -9.65
N ILE A 2 -16.08 19.03 -8.54
CA ILE A 2 -14.78 19.23 -7.90
C ILE A 2 -13.76 18.62 -8.84
N ASP A 3 -12.81 19.43 -9.31
CA ASP A 3 -11.68 18.96 -10.08
C ASP A 3 -10.77 18.19 -9.11
N ILE A 4 -11.04 16.89 -8.95
CA ILE A 4 -10.27 16.02 -8.07
C ILE A 4 -8.95 15.74 -8.79
N ASN A 5 -7.98 16.61 -8.53
CA ASN A 5 -6.62 16.39 -8.97
C ASN A 5 -6.00 15.25 -8.14
N PHE A 6 -5.91 14.06 -8.73
CA PHE A 6 -5.20 12.89 -8.22
C PHE A 6 -3.67 13.05 -8.29
N ALA A 7 -3.17 14.25 -7.95
CA ALA A 7 -1.75 14.53 -7.82
C ALA A 7 -1.22 14.24 -6.40
N ASN A 8 -2.07 13.72 -5.51
CA ASN A 8 -1.71 13.23 -4.19
C ASN A 8 -1.45 11.71 -4.25
N PRO A 9 -0.20 11.28 -4.50
CA PRO A 9 0.09 9.86 -4.55
C PRO A 9 -0.27 9.21 -3.21
N ALA A 10 -0.72 7.96 -3.28
CA ALA A 10 -1.02 7.13 -2.13
C ALA A 10 -0.32 5.78 -2.25
N PHE A 11 -0.04 5.16 -1.11
CA PHE A 11 0.44 3.78 -1.07
C PHE A 11 -0.68 2.89 -0.54
N PHE A 12 -1.25 2.03 -1.38
CA PHE A 12 -2.32 1.10 -1.02
C PHE A 12 -1.74 -0.24 -0.56
N ILE A 13 -1.96 -0.60 0.71
CA ILE A 13 -1.33 -1.79 1.30
C ILE A 13 -2.38 -2.76 1.85
N SER A 14 -2.29 -4.03 1.45
CA SER A 14 -3.16 -5.11 1.95
C SER A 14 -2.42 -6.03 2.91
N GLY A 15 -3.14 -6.71 3.78
CA GLY A 15 -2.76 -8.03 4.28
C GLY A 15 -3.01 -9.11 3.20
N GLY A 16 -2.07 -10.04 3.03
CA GLY A 16 -2.18 -11.13 2.06
C GLY A 16 -3.29 -12.15 2.38
N LYS A 17 -3.79 -12.17 3.62
CA LYS A 17 -4.96 -12.96 4.04
C LYS A 17 -6.30 -12.22 3.87
N GLU A 18 -6.28 -11.00 3.35
CA GLU A 18 -7.50 -10.29 2.97
C GLU A 18 -8.14 -10.90 1.71
N ALA A 19 -9.42 -10.57 1.48
CA ALA A 19 -10.13 -11.04 0.30
C ALA A 19 -9.42 -10.59 -0.99
N GLU A 20 -9.39 -11.45 -2.01
CA GLU A 20 -8.79 -11.16 -3.32
C GLU A 20 -9.37 -9.87 -3.95
N THR A 21 -10.65 -9.61 -3.72
CA THR A 21 -11.30 -8.37 -4.16
C THR A 21 -10.66 -7.11 -3.59
N ILE A 22 -10.12 -7.15 -2.37
CA ILE A 22 -9.39 -6.01 -1.77
C ILE A 22 -8.07 -5.78 -2.52
N HIS A 23 -7.36 -6.86 -2.86
CA HIS A 23 -6.11 -6.80 -3.62
C HIS A 23 -6.36 -6.21 -5.02
N ASP A 24 -7.42 -6.65 -5.69
CA ASP A 24 -7.87 -6.10 -6.97
C ASP A 24 -8.17 -4.59 -6.89
N TRP A 25 -8.87 -4.17 -5.84
CA TRP A 25 -9.19 -2.76 -5.66
C TRP A 25 -7.95 -1.91 -5.38
N HIS A 26 -7.00 -2.38 -4.56
CA HIS A 26 -5.74 -1.66 -4.35
C HIS A 26 -4.94 -1.48 -5.64
N ARG A 27 -4.86 -2.51 -6.49
CA ARG A 27 -4.25 -2.39 -7.83
C ARG A 27 -4.97 -1.36 -8.69
N ARG A 28 -6.30 -1.41 -8.77
CA ARG A 28 -7.11 -0.46 -9.55
C ARG A 28 -6.95 0.98 -9.05
N LEU A 29 -6.89 1.17 -7.74
CA LEU A 29 -6.71 2.49 -7.12
C LEU A 29 -5.31 3.05 -7.42
N ALA A 30 -4.26 2.22 -7.31
CA ALA A 30 -2.90 2.63 -7.67
C ALA A 30 -2.78 3.01 -9.15
N GLN A 31 -3.44 2.28 -10.06
CA GLN A 31 -3.48 2.61 -11.48
C GLN A 31 -4.23 3.92 -11.79
N LYS A 32 -5.26 4.24 -11.00
CA LYS A 32 -6.10 5.42 -11.21
C LYS A 32 -5.52 6.69 -10.58
N ASN A 33 -4.77 6.58 -9.48
CA ASN A 33 -4.17 7.71 -8.77
C ASN A 33 -2.70 7.88 -9.16
N ALA A 34 -2.34 8.98 -9.81
CA ALA A 34 -1.02 9.13 -10.41
C ALA A 34 0.11 9.02 -9.36
N ARG A 35 1.20 8.32 -9.72
CA ARG A 35 2.36 8.08 -8.85
C ARG A 35 2.02 7.32 -7.55
N SER A 36 0.89 6.62 -7.54
CA SER A 36 0.52 5.73 -6.43
C SER A 36 1.04 4.33 -6.64
N GLU A 37 1.21 3.62 -5.53
CA GLU A 37 1.77 2.28 -5.51
C GLU A 37 0.88 1.34 -4.70
N CYS A 38 1.10 0.04 -4.87
CA CYS A 38 0.44 -0.97 -4.05
C CYS A 38 1.33 -2.17 -3.75
N ALA A 39 1.13 -2.76 -2.58
CA ALA A 39 1.81 -3.96 -2.14
C ALA A 39 0.93 -4.73 -1.15
N TYR A 40 1.42 -5.89 -0.71
CA TYR A 40 0.76 -6.66 0.34
C TYR A 40 1.76 -7.29 1.32
N TYR A 41 1.30 -7.58 2.54
CA TYR A 41 2.03 -8.35 3.53
C TYR A 41 1.49 -9.81 3.53
N PRO A 42 2.22 -10.78 2.94
CA PRO A 42 1.73 -12.14 2.66
C PRO A 42 0.93 -12.84 3.78
N ASP A 43 1.45 -12.84 5.02
CA ASP A 43 0.89 -13.67 6.09
C ASP A 43 -0.04 -12.93 7.05
N LYS A 44 -0.40 -11.68 6.74
CA LYS A 44 -1.16 -10.81 7.62
C LYS A 44 -2.58 -10.54 7.10
N GLY A 45 -3.49 -10.20 8.02
CA GLY A 45 -4.85 -9.75 7.71
C GLY A 45 -4.99 -8.22 7.77
N HIS A 46 -6.23 -7.74 7.78
CA HIS A 46 -6.58 -6.32 7.61
C HIS A 46 -5.89 -5.34 8.57
N ALA A 47 -5.78 -5.71 9.84
CA ALA A 47 -5.31 -4.82 10.90
C ALA A 47 -3.81 -5.02 11.25
N TRP A 48 -2.99 -5.42 10.27
CA TRP A 48 -1.60 -5.83 10.53
C TRP A 48 -0.71 -4.71 11.08
N LEU A 49 -1.07 -3.44 10.86
CA LEU A 49 -0.44 -2.27 11.45
C LEU A 49 -0.20 -2.43 12.95
N PHE A 50 -1.18 -2.94 13.70
CA PHE A 50 -1.06 -3.11 15.16
C PHE A 50 -0.09 -4.20 15.57
N SER A 51 0.25 -5.11 14.65
CA SER A 51 1.10 -6.26 14.90
C SER A 51 2.54 -6.08 14.39
N ASP A 52 2.79 -5.07 13.56
CA ASP A 52 4.11 -4.80 12.96
C ASP A 52 4.21 -3.32 12.54
N VAL A 53 4.35 -2.46 13.55
CA VAL A 53 4.45 -1.00 13.36
C VAL A 53 5.74 -0.64 12.62
N ASP A 54 6.83 -1.37 12.86
CA ASP A 54 8.13 -1.09 12.24
C ASP A 54 8.07 -1.23 10.71
N THR A 55 7.45 -2.30 10.21
CA THR A 55 7.26 -2.50 8.76
C THR A 55 6.39 -1.41 8.17
N HIS A 56 5.38 -0.93 8.90
CA HIS A 56 4.57 0.19 8.46
C HIS A 56 5.36 1.50 8.41
N ILE A 57 6.22 1.77 9.39
CA ILE A 57 7.12 2.95 9.37
C ILE A 57 8.10 2.84 8.21
N GLN A 58 8.69 1.66 7.95
CA GLN A 58 9.56 1.44 6.80
C GLN A 58 8.85 1.71 5.48
N LEU A 59 7.58 1.30 5.36
CA LEU A 59 6.75 1.59 4.19
C LEU A 59 6.55 3.10 3.98
N LEU A 60 6.26 3.84 5.05
CA LEU A 60 6.12 5.30 4.97
C LEU A 60 7.44 5.96 4.55
N ARG A 61 8.57 5.48 5.07
CA ARG A 61 9.90 5.98 4.66
C ARG A 61 10.22 5.66 3.20
N TYR A 62 9.89 4.46 2.73
CA TYR A 62 10.00 4.09 1.32
C TYR A 62 9.24 5.09 0.45
N PHE A 63 7.96 5.28 0.78
CA PHE A 63 7.04 6.09 -0.02
C PHE A 63 7.37 7.59 -0.03
N PHE A 64 7.77 8.16 1.11
CA PHE A 64 8.00 9.60 1.23
C PHE A 64 9.47 10.03 1.16
N GLN A 65 10.41 9.13 1.43
CA GLN A 65 11.82 9.48 1.64
C GLN A 65 12.78 8.73 0.72
N ASN A 66 12.27 8.01 -0.28
CA ASN A 66 13.08 7.22 -1.21
C ASN A 66 13.97 6.18 -0.48
N ALA A 67 13.47 5.65 0.64
CA ALA A 67 14.15 4.59 1.39
C ALA A 67 14.05 3.25 0.64
N ALA A 68 14.68 2.20 1.17
CA ALA A 68 14.53 0.85 0.62
C ALA A 68 13.12 0.29 0.86
N PHE A 69 12.65 -0.54 -0.07
CA PHE A 69 11.36 -1.21 0.05
C PHE A 69 11.39 -2.22 1.22
N PRO A 70 10.34 -2.31 2.06
CA PRO A 70 10.36 -3.21 3.22
C PRO A 70 10.40 -4.69 2.81
N GLU A 71 11.39 -5.44 3.30
CA GLU A 71 11.62 -6.85 2.91
C GLU A 71 10.44 -7.79 3.17
N LYS A 72 9.60 -7.47 4.16
CA LYS A 72 8.43 -8.28 4.53
C LYS A 72 7.22 -8.08 3.62
N LEU A 73 7.24 -7.04 2.80
CA LEU A 73 6.17 -6.74 1.85
C LEU A 73 6.49 -7.32 0.48
N LYS A 74 5.46 -7.51 -0.35
CA LYS A 74 5.60 -7.94 -1.74
C LYS A 74 4.79 -7.04 -2.66
N GLY A 75 5.36 -6.72 -3.82
CA GLY A 75 4.60 -6.09 -4.91
C GLY A 75 3.58 -7.07 -5.49
N PHE A 76 2.51 -6.52 -6.08
CA PHE A 76 1.52 -7.30 -6.83
C PHE A 76 2.00 -7.66 -8.23
#